data_AF-A0A368F4W0-F1
#
_entry.id   AF-A0A368F4W0-F1
#
_cell.length_a   1.000
_cell.length_b   1.000
_cell.length_c   1.000
_cell.angle_alpha   90.00
_cell.angle_beta   90.00
_cell.angle_gamma   90.00
#
_symmetry.space_group_name_H-M   'P 1'
#
loop_
_entity.id
_entity.type
_entity.pdbx_description
1 polymer ?
#
loop_
_entity_poly.entity_id
_entity_poly.type
_entity_poly.pdbx_seq_one_letter_code
_entity_poly.pdbx_strand_id
1 'polypeptide(L)' 'MVEKHPTYIVDAFTSERFAGNQAAVCLIPRVLRDEEYRKIAAEFNLSETAFPIPTNGDFKTGTL' A
#
# COMPACT_ATOMS: atom_id res chain seq x y z
N MET A 1 -2.36 4.12 -22.16
CA MET A 1 -3.16 4.85 -21.15
C MET A 1 -2.52 4.53 -19.80
N VAL A 2 -2.28 5.53 -18.95
CA VAL A 2 -1.69 5.31 -17.63
C VAL A 2 -2.82 4.95 -16.66
N GLU A 3 -2.75 3.77 -16.06
CA GLU A 3 -3.68 3.33 -15.04
C GLU A 3 -3.38 4.08 -13.72
N LYS A 4 -4.40 4.68 -13.10
CA LYS A 4 -4.26 5.40 -11.84
C LYS A 4 -4.86 4.57 -10.71
N HIS A 5 -4.11 4.43 -9.63
CA HIS A 5 -4.54 3.72 -8.44
C HIS A 5 -4.58 4.69 -7.24
N PRO A 6 -5.63 4.64 -6.39
CA PRO A 6 -5.63 5.41 -5.14
C PRO A 6 -4.48 5.00 -4.23
N THR A 7 -3.83 6.01 -3.66
CA THR A 7 -2.69 5.85 -2.74
C THR A 7 -2.87 6.75 -1.53
N TYR A 8 -2.63 6.20 -0.34
CA TYR A 8 -2.78 6.91 0.93
C TYR A 8 -1.50 6.79 1.74
N ILE A 9 -1.17 7.83 2.49
CA ILE A 9 -0.19 7.78 3.58
C ILE A 9 -0.98 7.86 4.87
N VAL A 10 -0.78 6.89 5.76
CA VAL A 10 -1.51 6.77 7.03
C VAL A 10 -0.53 6.71 8.19
N ASP A 11 -0.87 7.36 9.30
CA ASP A 11 -0.17 7.27 10.57
C ASP A 11 -0.86 6.18 11.43
N ALA A 12 -0.31 4.97 11.43
CA ALA A 12 -0.87 3.81 12.13
C ALA A 12 -0.64 3.89 13.65
N PHE A 13 -1.55 3.26 14.41
CA PHE A 13 -1.53 3.21 15.88
C PHE A 13 -1.67 4.57 16.59
N THR A 14 -2.12 5.60 15.88
CA THR A 14 -2.39 6.93 16.43
C THR A 14 -3.65 7.53 15.82
N SER A 15 -4.25 8.51 16.49
CA SER A 15 -5.27 9.41 15.95
C SER A 15 -4.75 10.84 15.71
N GLU A 16 -3.51 11.12 16.14
CA GLU A 16 -2.83 12.40 15.97
C GLU A 16 -1.92 12.35 14.73
N ARG A 17 -1.85 13.47 13.99
CA ARG A 17 -0.98 13.58 12.82
C ARG A 17 0.49 13.58 13.25
N PHE A 18 1.35 12.98 12.42
CA PHE A 18 2.80 12.93 12.62
C PHE A 18 3.23 12.13 13.86
N ALA A 19 2.36 11.24 14.34
CA ALA A 19 2.65 10.29 15.42
C ALA A 19 2.50 8.85 14.91
N GLY A 20 2.78 7.87 15.76
CA GLY A 20 2.63 6.45 15.38
C GLY A 20 3.63 6.00 14.31
N ASN A 21 3.23 5.04 13.46
CA ASN A 21 4.05 4.53 12.37
C ASN A 21 3.46 4.92 11.00
N GLN A 22 4.24 5.60 10.17
CA GLN A 22 3.79 6.01 8.85
C GLN A 22 3.89 4.86 7.84
N ALA A 23 2.80 4.57 7.14
CA ALA A 23 2.76 3.54 6.10
C ALA A 23 2.03 4.05 4.85
N ALA A 24 2.48 3.58 3.68
CA ALA A 24 1.76 3.78 2.43
C ALA A 24 0.75 2.65 2.19
N VAL A 25 -0.40 2.96 1.61
CA VAL A 25 -1.43 1.99 1.19
C VAL A 25 -1.80 2.24 -0.26
N CYS A 26 -1.58 1.25 -1.13
CA CYS A 26 -1.82 1.35 -2.57
C CYS A 26 -2.94 0.38 -3.02
N LEU A 27 -4.04 0.90 -3.56
CA LEU A 27 -5.20 0.10 -3.98
C LEU A 27 -5.07 -0.36 -5.44
N ILE A 28 -4.30 -1.44 -5.64
CA ILE A 28 -4.08 -2.06 -6.95
C ILE A 28 -4.91 -3.35 -7.02
N PRO A 29 -5.99 -3.41 -7.84
CA PRO A 29 -6.97 -4.50 -7.80
C PRO A 29 -6.50 -5.78 -8.55
N ARG A 30 -5.20 -6.07 -8.50
CA ARG A 30 -4.58 -7.24 -9.12
C ARG A 30 -3.29 -7.62 -8.40
N VAL A 31 -2.85 -8.86 -8.62
CA VAL A 31 -1.52 -9.33 -8.20
C VAL A 31 -0.47 -8.74 -9.14
N LEU A 32 0.62 -8.23 -8.57
CA LEU A 32 1.83 -7.83 -9.29
C LEU A 32 2.96 -8.82 -8.99
N ARG A 33 4.08 -8.71 -9.69
CA ARG A 33 5.32 -9.41 -9.32
C ARG A 33 5.97 -8.73 -8.12
N ASP A 34 6.69 -9.47 -7.29
CA ASP A 34 7.35 -8.94 -6.09
C ASP A 34 8.33 -7.80 -6.39
N GLU A 35 8.98 -7.83 -7.56
CA GLU A 35 9.83 -6.75 -8.07
C GLU A 35 9.04 -5.45 -8.28
N GLU A 36 7.80 -5.53 -8.74
CA GLU A 36 6.93 -4.38 -8.97
C GLU A 36 6.44 -3.82 -7.62
N TYR A 37 6.06 -4.68 -6.67
CA TYR A 37 5.73 -4.24 -5.31
C TYR A 37 6.92 -3.52 -4.64
N ARG A 38 8.14 -4.07 -4.75
CA ARG A 38 9.35 -3.43 -4.21
C ARG A 38 9.65 -2.09 -4.85
N LYS A 39 9.51 -1.97 -6.18
CA LYS A 39 9.71 -0.69 -6.88
C LYS A 39 8.70 0.35 -6.42
N ILE A 40 7.42 -0.01 -6.32
CA ILE A 40 6.38 0.92 -5.86
C ILE A 40 6.63 1.33 -4.41
N ALA A 41 6.94 0.39 -3.53
CA ALA A 41 7.25 0.69 -2.13
C ALA A 41 8.46 1.63 -1.98
N ALA A 42 9.50 1.45 -2.81
CA ALA A 42 10.69 2.30 -2.82
C ALA A 42 10.38 3.76 -3.21
N GLU A 43 9.40 4.01 -4.07
CA GLU A 43 8.98 5.38 -4.44
C GLU A 43 8.40 6.17 -3.26
N PHE A 44 7.76 5.49 -2.30
CA PHE A 44 7.23 6.15 -1.09
C PHE A 44 8.32 6.45 -0.07
N ASN A 45 9.42 5.70 -0.06
CA ASN A 45 10.53 5.84 0.88
C ASN A 45 10.07 5.81 2.37
N LEU A 46 9.13 4.93 2.69
CA LEU A 46 8.64 4.65 4.04
C LEU A 46 9.08 3.26 4.50
N SER A 47 8.94 2.97 5.80
CA SER A 47 9.29 1.66 6.36
C SER A 47 8.47 0.52 5.75
N GLU A 48 7.16 0.76 5.55
CA GLU A 48 6.25 -0.23 4.98
C GLU A 48 5.30 0.38 3.92
N THR A 49 4.91 -0.47 2.96
CA THR A 49 3.84 -0.19 2.00
C THR A 49 2.92 -1.41 1.88
N ALA A 50 1.62 -1.22 2.06
CA ALA A 50 0.61 -2.25 1.96
C ALA A 50 -0.10 -2.23 0.59
N PHE A 51 -0.33 -3.42 0.04
CA PHE A 51 -1.03 -3.63 -1.24
C PHE A 51 -2.24 -4.55 -1.04
N PRO A 52 -3.35 -4.06 -0.45
CA PRO A 52 -4.54 -4.87 -0.27
C PRO A 52 -5.23 -5.13 -1.60
N ILE A 53 -5.48 -6.41 -1.91
CA ILE A 53 -6.18 -6.85 -3.10
C ILE A 53 -7.61 -7.24 -2.69
N PRO A 54 -8.65 -6.60 -3.25
CA PRO A 54 -10.03 -6.89 -2.89
C PRO A 54 -10.40 -8.33 -3.27
N THR A 55 -11.12 -9.00 -2.37
CA THR A 55 -11.77 -10.30 -2.57
C THR A 55 -13.27 -10.18 -2.27
N ASN A 56 -14.01 -11.29 -2.27
CA ASN A 56 -15.46 -11.24 -2.02
C ASN A 56 -15.75 -10.91 -0.55
N GLY A 57 -15.92 -9.62 -0.25
CA GLY A 57 -16.23 -9.10 1.09
C GLY A 57 -15.02 -8.93 2.01
N ASP A 58 -13.79 -9.05 1.51
CA ASP A 58 -12.55 -8.98 2.29
C ASP A 58 -11.36 -8.49 1.44
N PHE A 59 -10.15 -8.50 1.98
CA PHE A 59 -8.90 -8.21 1.30
C PHE A 59 -7.87 -9.31 1.55
N LYS A 60 -7.07 -9.61 0.53
CA LYS A 60 -5.84 -10.40 0.70
C LYS A 60 -4.61 -9.52 0.51
N THR A 61 -3.51 -9.90 1.15
CA THR A 61 -2.23 -9.22 0.95
C THR A 61 -1.68 -9.54 -0.44
N GLY A 62 -1.32 -8.51 -1.22
CA GLY A 62 -0.39 -8.66 -2.33
C GLY A 62 0.96 -9.07 -1.75
N THR A 63 1.34 -10.34 -1.93
CA THR A 63 2.58 -10.88 -1.36
C THR A 63 3.80 -10.23 -1.98
N LEU A 64 4.73 -9.84 -1.09
CA LEU A 64 6.17 -9.81 -1.33
C LEU A 64 6.76 -11.17 -0.96
#